data_AF-A0A6P0JZU9-F1
#
_entry.id   AF-A0A6P0JZU9-F1
#
_cell.length_a   1.000
_cell.length_b   1.000
_cell.length_c   1.000
_cell.angle_alpha   90.00
_cell.angle_beta   90.00
_cell.angle_gamma   90.00
#
_symmetry.space_group_name_H-M   'P 1'
#
loop_
_entity.id
_entity.type
_entity.pdbx_description
1 polymer ?
#
loop_
_entity_poly.entity_id
_entity_poly.type
_entity_poly.pdbx_seq_one_letter_code
_entity_poly.pdbx_strand_id
1 'polypeptide(L)'
;MLALLTRGIVEAVKKAHKVKEALDSFTKASEFWEWYDRVILEKNELENDYKTYRDIFEKLEQDYWNGRNKNTKRKRSRDIPSDVRSFKTTYGKVFKKFPNWDKSPEWEEIKDILFSWKQGTKTFKDAYFTLKKVCSLAHNSESLVEKLEQINFRQLEFSKRQSVSLNDFLSWHETTKNAIELTKHPQHKKAKKSWLWVSAMCVLYGLRPSEIAAAQNLATPVTIDGYTFKAINDPSNKEMLLVLGEFTYFGATIKTGKRVCIPMVVDEELLNKLNIR
;
A
#
# COMPACT_ATOMS: atom_id res chain seq x y z
N MET A 1 -55.38 18.43 5.74
CA MET A 1 -56.05 17.29 6.40
C MET A 1 -56.93 16.50 5.43
N LEU A 2 -57.86 17.12 4.68
CA LEU A 2 -58.70 16.42 3.69
C LEU A 2 -57.90 15.66 2.60
N ALA A 3 -56.82 16.24 2.06
CA ALA A 3 -56.04 15.62 0.98
C ALA A 3 -55.29 14.33 1.38
N LEU A 4 -54.96 14.17 2.67
CA LEU A 4 -54.34 12.94 3.20
C LEU A 4 -55.37 11.81 3.36
N LEU A 5 -56.60 12.17 3.73
CA LEU A 5 -57.71 11.23 3.88
C LEU A 5 -58.09 10.60 2.53
N THR A 6 -58.18 11.41 1.46
CA THR A 6 -58.53 10.93 0.12
C THR A 6 -57.49 9.97 -0.43
N ARG A 7 -56.20 10.22 -0.16
CA ARG A 7 -55.10 9.37 -0.64
C ARG A 7 -55.05 8.02 0.07
N GLY A 8 -55.26 8.01 1.39
CA GLY A 8 -55.34 6.78 2.17
C GLY A 8 -56.52 5.89 1.76
N ILE A 9 -57.68 6.49 1.48
CA ILE A 9 -58.86 5.75 0.97
C ILE A 9 -58.57 5.14 -0.39
N VAL A 10 -57.95 5.88 -1.32
CA VAL A 10 -57.61 5.37 -2.65
C VAL A 10 -56.61 4.21 -2.57
N GLU A 11 -55.62 4.26 -1.69
CA GLU A 11 -54.68 3.15 -1.49
C GLU A 11 -55.34 1.93 -0.85
N ALA A 12 -56.21 2.13 0.15
CA ALA A 12 -56.95 1.04 0.77
C ALA A 12 -57.82 0.29 -0.24
N VAL A 13 -58.53 1.04 -1.11
CA VAL A 13 -59.34 0.46 -2.19
C VAL A 13 -58.47 -0.32 -3.19
N LYS A 14 -57.32 0.22 -3.58
CA LYS A 14 -56.37 -0.48 -4.46
C LYS A 14 -55.87 -1.78 -3.84
N LYS A 15 -55.50 -1.79 -2.57
CA LYS A 15 -55.07 -3.01 -1.85
C LYS A 15 -56.21 -4.02 -1.76
N ALA A 16 -57.44 -3.58 -1.48
CA ALA A 16 -58.61 -4.46 -1.42
C ALA A 16 -58.92 -5.13 -2.77
N HIS A 17 -58.81 -4.40 -3.89
CA HIS A 17 -58.97 -4.97 -5.24
C HIS A 17 -57.91 -6.03 -5.53
N LYS A 18 -56.64 -5.76 -5.20
CA LYS A 18 -55.55 -6.73 -5.35
C LYS A 18 -55.79 -8.00 -4.53
N VAL A 19 -56.26 -7.86 -3.29
CA VAL A 19 -56.59 -9.01 -2.42
C VAL A 19 -57.70 -9.85 -3.02
N LYS A 20 -58.74 -9.21 -3.58
CA LYS A 20 -59.83 -9.92 -4.26
C LYS A 20 -59.32 -10.71 -5.46
N GLU A 21 -58.55 -10.08 -6.35
CA GLU A 21 -57.97 -10.75 -7.53
C GLU A 21 -57.06 -11.93 -7.12
N ALA A 22 -56.31 -11.79 -6.03
CA ALA A 22 -55.48 -12.85 -5.47
C ALA A 22 -56.31 -14.02 -4.91
N LEU A 23 -57.38 -13.74 -4.18
CA LEU A 23 -58.29 -14.78 -3.66
C LEU A 23 -58.94 -15.59 -4.79
N ASP A 24 -59.22 -14.96 -5.93
CA ASP A 24 -59.81 -15.62 -7.09
C ASP A 24 -58.76 -16.43 -7.91
N SER A 25 -57.46 -16.18 -7.72
CA SER A 25 -56.38 -16.76 -8.54
C SER A 25 -55.52 -17.80 -7.83
N PHE A 26 -55.34 -17.71 -6.51
CA PHE A 26 -54.58 -18.71 -5.75
C PHE A 26 -55.45 -19.91 -5.37
N THR A 27 -54.93 -21.11 -5.64
CA THR A 27 -55.63 -22.37 -5.31
C THR A 27 -55.24 -22.94 -3.94
N LYS A 28 -54.17 -22.44 -3.32
CA LYS A 28 -53.70 -22.84 -2.00
C LYS A 28 -53.60 -21.66 -1.06
N ALA A 29 -54.04 -21.88 0.18
CA ALA A 29 -53.99 -20.87 1.24
C ALA A 29 -52.55 -20.43 1.58
N SER A 30 -51.57 -21.34 1.55
CA SER A 30 -50.17 -21.01 1.85
C SER A 30 -49.57 -20.01 0.85
N GLU A 31 -49.79 -20.24 -0.45
CA GLU A 31 -49.32 -19.37 -1.53
C GLU A 31 -50.00 -17.99 -1.47
N PHE A 32 -51.28 -17.95 -1.11
CA PHE A 32 -52.01 -16.70 -0.86
C PHE A 32 -51.41 -15.90 0.31
N TRP A 33 -51.15 -16.55 1.45
CA TRP A 33 -50.61 -15.87 2.62
C TRP A 33 -49.17 -15.36 2.42
N GLU A 34 -48.31 -16.14 1.73
CA GLU A 34 -46.98 -15.69 1.33
C GLU A 34 -47.03 -14.46 0.40
N TRP A 35 -47.91 -14.49 -0.60
CA TRP A 35 -48.13 -13.33 -1.47
C TRP A 35 -48.68 -12.13 -0.71
N TYR A 36 -49.63 -12.33 0.19
CA TYR A 36 -50.27 -11.29 0.98
C TYR A 36 -49.24 -10.57 1.87
N ASP A 37 -48.39 -11.33 2.54
CA ASP A 37 -47.30 -10.82 3.37
C ASP A 37 -46.33 -9.94 2.54
N ARG A 38 -45.96 -10.39 1.34
CA ARG A 38 -45.03 -9.67 0.47
C ARG A 38 -45.64 -8.44 -0.21
N VAL A 39 -46.87 -8.53 -0.73
CA VAL A 39 -47.44 -7.55 -1.67
C VAL A 39 -48.40 -6.57 -1.00
N ILE A 40 -49.12 -7.02 0.04
CA ILE A 40 -50.13 -6.20 0.73
C ILE A 40 -49.56 -5.60 2.00
N LEU A 41 -48.91 -6.43 2.82
CA LEU A 41 -48.24 -5.99 4.04
C LEU A 41 -46.84 -5.42 3.79
N GLU A 42 -46.29 -5.61 2.58
CA GLU A 42 -44.96 -5.13 2.21
C GLU A 42 -43.89 -5.59 3.24
N LYS A 43 -44.06 -6.80 3.79
CA LYS A 43 -43.05 -7.41 4.65
C LYS A 43 -41.83 -7.67 3.77
N ASN A 44 -40.85 -6.76 3.83
CA ASN A 44 -39.56 -6.96 3.20
C ASN A 44 -38.96 -8.28 3.74
N GLU A 45 -38.71 -9.24 2.86
CA GLU A 45 -37.68 -10.23 3.12
C GLU A 45 -36.38 -9.43 3.27
N LEU A 46 -35.91 -9.28 4.52
CA LEU A 46 -34.60 -8.70 4.79
C LEU A 46 -33.58 -9.68 4.19
N GLU A 47 -33.17 -9.44 2.95
CA GLU A 47 -31.96 -10.03 2.41
C GLU A 47 -30.84 -9.64 3.39
N ASN A 48 -30.28 -10.63 4.08
CA ASN A 48 -29.34 -10.43 5.18
C ASN A 48 -27.98 -10.02 4.59
N ASP A 49 -27.89 -8.81 4.07
CA ASP A 49 -26.77 -8.25 3.32
C ASP A 49 -25.64 -7.72 4.26
N TYR A 50 -25.60 -8.25 5.49
CA TYR A 50 -24.63 -7.85 6.52
C TYR A 50 -23.28 -8.47 6.22
N LYS A 51 -22.51 -7.81 5.36
CA LYS A 51 -21.08 -8.11 5.18
C LYS A 51 -20.36 -8.00 6.51
N THR A 52 -19.73 -9.10 6.91
CA THR A 52 -18.87 -9.14 8.10
C THR A 52 -17.53 -8.46 7.81
N TYR A 53 -16.75 -8.15 8.85
CA TYR A 53 -15.37 -7.73 8.65
C TYR A 53 -14.55 -8.76 7.86
N ARG A 54 -14.80 -10.06 8.05
CA ARG A 54 -14.13 -11.14 7.32
C ARG A 54 -14.36 -10.98 5.81
N ASP A 55 -15.61 -10.83 5.39
CA ASP A 55 -15.97 -10.67 3.96
C ASP A 55 -15.29 -9.42 3.37
N ILE A 56 -15.29 -8.32 4.13
CA ILE A 56 -14.67 -7.06 3.71
C ILE A 56 -13.15 -7.20 3.61
N PHE A 57 -12.50 -7.85 4.57
CA PHE A 57 -11.06 -8.04 4.59
C PHE A 57 -10.60 -8.96 3.47
N GLU A 58 -11.35 -10.04 3.20
CA GLU A 58 -11.11 -10.93 2.06
C GLU A 58 -11.24 -10.18 0.74
N LYS A 59 -12.29 -9.36 0.59
CA LYS A 59 -12.46 -8.51 -0.60
C LYS A 59 -11.29 -7.54 -0.78
N LEU A 60 -10.86 -6.85 0.27
CA LEU A 60 -9.73 -5.92 0.23
C LEU A 60 -8.41 -6.64 -0.07
N GLU A 61 -8.22 -7.86 0.45
CA GLU A 61 -7.07 -8.69 0.16
C GLU A 61 -7.06 -9.13 -1.31
N GLN A 62 -8.19 -9.63 -1.82
CA GLN A 62 -8.33 -9.99 -3.23
C GLN A 62 -8.05 -8.80 -4.15
N ASP A 63 -8.64 -7.64 -3.87
CA ASP A 63 -8.41 -6.41 -4.66
C ASP A 63 -6.94 -5.98 -4.63
N TYR A 64 -6.27 -6.16 -3.48
CA TYR A 64 -4.85 -5.90 -3.39
C TYR A 64 -4.05 -6.84 -4.30
N TRP A 65 -4.25 -8.16 -4.22
CA TRP A 65 -3.46 -9.14 -4.98
C TRP A 65 -3.79 -9.16 -6.47
N ASN A 66 -5.04 -8.89 -6.84
CA ASN A 66 -5.45 -8.72 -8.24
C ASN A 66 -4.92 -7.41 -8.85
N GLY A 67 -4.58 -6.44 -8.00
CA GLY A 67 -4.00 -5.17 -8.41
C GLY A 67 -2.54 -5.27 -8.88
N ARG A 68 -2.04 -4.12 -9.37
CA ARG A 68 -0.65 -3.94 -9.80
C ARG A 68 0.15 -3.12 -8.80
N ASN A 69 1.45 -3.37 -8.73
CA ASN A 69 2.36 -2.54 -7.93
C ASN A 69 2.33 -1.09 -8.47
N LYS A 70 2.15 -0.11 -7.57
CA LYS A 70 1.98 1.30 -7.94
C LYS A 70 3.16 1.85 -8.77
N ASN A 71 4.38 1.45 -8.44
CA ASN A 71 5.61 1.99 -9.01
C ASN A 71 6.07 1.18 -10.22
N THR A 72 6.17 -0.14 -10.08
CA THR A 72 6.73 -1.01 -11.14
C THR A 72 5.68 -1.50 -12.13
N LYS A 73 4.38 -1.27 -11.88
CA LYS A 73 3.23 -1.70 -12.70
C LYS A 73 3.10 -3.21 -12.93
N ARG A 74 4.03 -4.03 -12.45
CA ARG A 74 3.94 -5.49 -12.44
C ARG A 74 2.72 -5.96 -11.63
N LYS A 75 2.20 -7.14 -11.96
CA LYS A 75 1.19 -7.82 -11.14
C LYS A 75 1.78 -8.09 -9.76
N ARG A 76 0.98 -7.92 -8.70
CA ARG A 76 1.42 -8.28 -7.35
C ARG A 76 1.50 -9.80 -7.21
N SER A 77 2.41 -10.29 -6.39
CA SER A 77 2.55 -11.71 -6.09
C SER A 77 2.87 -11.92 -4.62
N ARG A 78 2.33 -13.01 -4.04
CA ARG A 78 2.67 -13.48 -2.69
C ARG A 78 4.10 -13.98 -2.59
N ASP A 79 4.73 -14.34 -3.71
CA ASP A 79 6.12 -14.81 -3.75
C ASP A 79 7.12 -13.65 -3.66
N ILE A 80 6.65 -12.41 -3.79
CA ILE A 80 7.50 -11.22 -3.76
C ILE A 80 7.47 -10.60 -2.36
N PRO A 81 8.59 -10.62 -1.60
CA PRO A 81 8.61 -10.15 -0.21
C PRO A 81 8.17 -8.69 -0.02
N SER A 82 8.41 -7.84 -1.02
CA SER A 82 8.05 -6.42 -0.97
C SER A 82 6.53 -6.19 -1.07
N ASP A 83 5.81 -7.02 -1.81
CA ASP A 83 4.34 -6.95 -1.87
C ASP A 83 3.73 -7.47 -0.57
N VAL A 84 4.19 -8.61 -0.08
CA VAL A 84 3.73 -9.19 1.21
C VAL A 84 3.92 -8.19 2.35
N ARG A 85 5.10 -7.57 2.43
CA ARG A 85 5.37 -6.53 3.44
C ARG A 85 4.45 -5.32 3.27
N SER A 86 4.19 -4.90 2.04
CA SER A 86 3.32 -3.77 1.75
C SER A 86 1.88 -4.05 2.16
N PHE A 87 1.32 -5.21 1.81
CA PHE A 87 0.00 -5.65 2.27
C PHE A 87 -0.09 -5.68 3.80
N LYS A 88 0.86 -6.35 4.46
CA LYS A 88 0.91 -6.46 5.93
C LYS A 88 0.94 -5.08 6.60
N THR A 89 1.67 -4.12 6.03
CA THR A 89 1.82 -2.78 6.60
C THR A 89 0.57 -1.92 6.38
N THR A 90 -0.04 -2.00 5.20
CA THR A 90 -1.23 -1.21 4.86
C THR A 90 -2.49 -1.76 5.50
N TYR A 91 -2.75 -3.06 5.37
CA TYR A 91 -4.00 -3.69 5.80
C TYR A 91 -3.81 -4.55 7.04
N GLY A 92 -2.85 -5.48 7.00
CA GLY A 92 -2.72 -6.52 8.03
C GLY A 92 -2.54 -5.99 9.46
N LYS A 93 -1.87 -4.85 9.65
CA LYS A 93 -1.73 -4.20 10.96
C LYS A 93 -3.05 -3.65 11.50
N VAL A 94 -3.93 -3.15 10.63
CA VAL A 94 -5.25 -2.61 10.99
C VAL A 94 -6.21 -3.77 11.26
N PHE A 95 -6.28 -4.75 10.35
CA PHE A 95 -7.19 -5.91 10.48
C PHE A 95 -6.96 -6.70 11.77
N LYS A 96 -5.70 -6.87 12.18
CA LYS A 96 -5.33 -7.55 13.44
C LYS A 96 -5.83 -6.88 14.72
N LYS A 97 -6.26 -5.63 14.66
CA LYS A 97 -6.81 -4.95 15.83
C LYS A 97 -8.28 -5.27 16.07
N PHE A 98 -9.00 -5.79 15.06
CA PHE A 98 -10.40 -6.18 15.22
C PHE A 98 -10.50 -7.48 16.02
N PRO A 99 -11.22 -7.49 17.16
CA PRO A 99 -11.34 -8.66 18.04
C PRO A 99 -12.24 -9.75 17.46
N ASN A 100 -13.25 -9.40 16.65
CA ASN A 100 -14.18 -10.36 16.05
C ASN A 100 -14.38 -10.03 14.56
N TRP A 101 -13.96 -10.94 13.69
CA TRP A 101 -14.09 -10.75 12.24
C TRP A 101 -15.46 -11.16 11.69
N ASP A 102 -16.25 -11.92 12.45
CA ASP A 102 -17.56 -12.44 12.04
C ASP A 102 -18.70 -11.47 12.38
N LYS A 103 -18.37 -10.25 12.82
CA LYS A 103 -19.32 -9.17 13.11
C LYS A 103 -19.41 -8.19 11.94
N SER A 104 -20.59 -7.58 11.76
CA SER A 104 -20.79 -6.45 10.84
C SER A 104 -20.10 -5.17 11.36
N PRO A 105 -19.58 -4.31 10.48
CA PRO A 105 -18.98 -3.03 10.88
C PRO A 105 -19.92 -2.10 11.65
N GLU A 106 -19.42 -1.62 12.80
CA GLU A 106 -20.10 -0.65 13.66
C GLU A 106 -19.20 0.53 14.01
N TRP A 107 -19.81 1.69 14.22
CA TRP A 107 -19.07 2.94 14.40
C TRP A 107 -18.13 2.92 15.61
N GLU A 108 -18.61 2.48 16.79
CA GLU A 108 -17.80 2.53 18.01
C GLU A 108 -16.54 1.67 17.88
N GLU A 109 -16.64 0.50 17.24
CA GLU A 109 -15.48 -0.35 17.01
C GLU A 109 -14.51 0.27 16.00
N ILE A 110 -15.00 0.81 14.87
CA ILE A 110 -14.16 1.53 13.90
C ILE A 110 -13.41 2.69 14.57
N LYS A 111 -14.10 3.45 15.42
CA LYS A 111 -13.56 4.56 16.18
C LYS A 111 -12.49 4.10 17.17
N ASP A 112 -12.77 3.08 17.97
CA ASP A 112 -11.82 2.52 18.93
C ASP A 112 -10.54 2.02 18.24
N ILE A 113 -10.70 1.33 17.10
CA ILE A 113 -9.56 0.86 16.31
C ILE A 113 -8.72 2.03 15.79
N LEU A 114 -9.36 3.10 15.28
CA LEU A 114 -8.65 4.29 14.80
C LEU A 114 -7.91 5.01 15.93
N PHE A 115 -8.56 5.24 17.07
CA PHE A 115 -7.98 5.96 18.20
C PHE A 115 -7.03 5.13 19.06
N SER A 116 -6.94 3.82 18.81
CA SER A 116 -5.83 3.00 19.31
C SER A 116 -4.47 3.38 18.70
N TRP A 117 -4.46 4.21 17.65
CA TRP A 117 -3.26 4.81 17.07
C TRP A 117 -3.11 6.26 17.58
N LYS A 118 -1.88 6.69 17.84
CA LYS A 118 -1.61 8.07 18.27
C LYS A 118 -1.98 9.06 17.15
N GLN A 119 -2.96 9.92 17.40
CA GLN A 119 -3.38 10.97 16.45
C GLN A 119 -2.22 11.92 16.09
N GLY A 120 -2.27 12.48 14.89
CA GLY A 120 -1.21 13.35 14.37
C GLY A 120 0.00 12.61 13.79
N THR A 121 0.07 11.29 13.94
CA THR A 121 1.14 10.46 13.34
C THR A 121 0.82 10.00 11.92
N LYS A 122 1.86 9.63 11.16
CA LYS A 122 1.67 8.98 9.85
C LYS A 122 0.83 7.69 9.96
N THR A 123 1.04 6.91 11.02
CA THR A 123 0.32 5.64 11.24
C THR A 123 -1.18 5.86 11.48
N PHE A 124 -1.56 6.93 12.18
CA PHE A 124 -2.98 7.30 12.34
C PHE A 124 -3.61 7.64 10.99
N LYS A 125 -2.93 8.46 10.18
CA LYS A 125 -3.38 8.80 8.82
C LYS A 125 -3.53 7.56 7.93
N ASP A 126 -2.56 6.65 7.95
CA ASP A 126 -2.60 5.43 7.14
C ASP A 126 -3.72 4.48 7.62
N ALA A 127 -3.93 4.36 8.93
CA ALA A 127 -5.04 3.60 9.50
C ALA A 127 -6.40 4.20 9.12
N TYR A 128 -6.55 5.52 9.19
CA TYR A 128 -7.75 6.24 8.76
C TYR A 128 -8.17 5.88 7.33
N PHE A 129 -7.26 5.96 6.35
CA PHE A 129 -7.59 5.62 4.96
C PHE A 129 -7.89 4.14 4.75
N THR A 130 -7.32 3.27 5.59
CA THR A 130 -7.62 1.84 5.55
C THR A 130 -9.02 1.58 6.09
N LEU A 131 -9.37 2.18 7.24
CA LEU A 131 -10.71 2.10 7.83
C LEU A 131 -11.76 2.76 6.93
N LYS A 132 -11.44 3.84 6.22
CA LYS A 132 -12.35 4.43 5.22
C LYS A 132 -12.74 3.41 4.15
N LYS A 133 -11.80 2.59 3.68
CA LYS A 133 -12.12 1.49 2.74
C LYS A 133 -12.99 0.41 3.36
N VAL A 134 -12.78 0.09 4.64
CA VAL A 134 -13.63 -0.87 5.37
C VAL A 134 -15.06 -0.30 5.47
N CYS A 135 -15.21 0.94 5.91
CA CYS A 135 -16.52 1.62 5.99
C CYS A 135 -17.23 1.67 4.62
N SER A 136 -16.50 1.97 3.53
CA SER A 136 -17.08 2.04 2.18
C SER A 136 -17.58 0.68 1.63
N LEU A 137 -17.17 -0.44 2.23
CA LEU A 137 -17.61 -1.79 1.82
C LEU A 137 -18.65 -2.39 2.76
N ALA A 138 -18.97 -1.72 3.86
CA ALA A 138 -19.98 -2.14 4.82
C ALA A 138 -21.41 -1.88 4.29
N HIS A 139 -22.39 -2.61 4.81
CA HIS A 139 -23.80 -2.40 4.49
C HIS A 139 -24.29 -0.98 4.86
N ASN A 140 -23.86 -0.46 6.01
CA ASN A 140 -24.18 0.87 6.52
C ASN A 140 -23.14 1.93 6.09
N SER A 141 -22.61 1.84 4.87
CA SER A 141 -21.44 2.61 4.41
C SER A 141 -21.62 4.12 4.55
N GLU A 142 -22.80 4.66 4.20
CA GLU A 142 -23.06 6.11 4.23
C GLU A 142 -22.85 6.67 5.63
N SER A 143 -23.50 6.07 6.63
CA SER A 143 -23.38 6.50 8.03
C SER A 143 -21.97 6.34 8.58
N LEU A 144 -21.29 5.23 8.26
CA LEU A 144 -19.92 4.99 8.75
C LEU A 144 -18.91 5.97 8.13
N VAL A 145 -19.03 6.23 6.82
CA VAL A 145 -18.14 7.16 6.11
C VAL A 145 -18.37 8.58 6.60
N GLU A 146 -19.62 9.01 6.75
CA GLU A 146 -19.95 10.35 7.27
C GLU A 146 -19.31 10.60 8.65
N LYS A 147 -19.51 9.66 9.60
CA LYS A 147 -18.90 9.76 10.94
C LYS A 147 -17.38 9.76 10.88
N LEU A 148 -16.78 8.95 10.01
CA LEU A 148 -15.33 8.90 9.84
C LEU A 148 -14.78 10.21 9.25
N GLU A 149 -15.50 10.85 8.34
CA GLU A 149 -15.08 12.12 7.71
C GLU A 149 -15.05 13.30 8.67
N GLN A 150 -15.76 13.22 9.80
CA GLN A 150 -15.68 14.20 10.88
C GLN A 150 -14.33 14.15 11.64
N ILE A 151 -13.55 13.08 11.49
CA ILE A 151 -12.27 12.91 12.19
C ILE A 151 -11.12 13.59 11.45
N ASN A 152 -10.40 14.47 12.15
CA ASN A 152 -9.17 15.06 11.64
C ASN A 152 -8.00 14.04 11.61
N PHE A 153 -7.67 13.56 10.41
CA PHE A 153 -6.57 12.62 10.16
C PHE A 153 -5.22 13.27 9.82
N ARG A 154 -5.11 14.60 9.91
CA ARG A 154 -3.91 15.33 9.49
C ARG A 154 -2.69 14.86 10.27
N GLN A 155 -1.61 14.56 9.54
CA GLN A 155 -0.31 14.31 10.15
C GLN A 155 0.30 15.64 10.60
N LEU A 156 0.67 15.72 11.87
CA LEU A 156 1.32 16.86 12.51
C LEU A 156 2.78 16.55 12.90
N GLU A 157 3.06 15.29 13.23
CA GLU A 157 4.40 14.84 13.60
C GLU A 157 5.16 14.34 12.37
N PHE A 158 6.28 14.98 12.06
CA PHE A 158 7.17 14.60 10.95
C PHE A 158 8.57 14.26 11.49
N SER A 159 9.23 13.31 10.85
CA SER A 159 10.63 13.01 11.14
C SER A 159 11.50 14.22 10.84
N LYS A 160 12.38 14.60 11.77
CA LYS A 160 13.41 15.61 11.52
C LYS A 160 14.31 15.13 10.39
N ARG A 161 14.44 15.94 9.33
CA ARG A 161 15.37 15.64 8.24
C ARG A 161 16.81 15.77 8.75
N GLN A 162 17.63 14.79 8.42
CA GLN A 162 19.07 14.83 8.65
C GLN A 162 19.76 15.17 7.33
N SER A 163 20.84 15.93 7.41
CA SER A 163 21.69 16.30 6.29
C SER A 163 23.15 16.21 6.72
N VAL A 164 24.02 15.93 5.76
CA VAL A 164 25.47 15.88 5.96
C VAL A 164 26.13 16.71 4.86
N SER A 165 27.14 17.50 5.18
CA SER A 165 27.92 18.21 4.17
C SER A 165 28.85 17.23 3.44
N LEU A 166 29.30 17.59 2.24
CA LEU A 166 30.29 16.77 1.52
C LEU A 166 31.58 16.61 2.35
N ASN A 167 32.04 17.69 3.00
CA ASN A 167 33.26 17.66 3.80
C ASN A 167 33.13 16.72 5.01
N ASP A 168 32.01 16.78 5.72
CA ASP A 168 31.75 15.88 6.86
C ASP A 168 31.69 14.43 6.39
N PHE A 169 31.06 14.16 5.24
CA PHE A 169 31.01 12.84 4.66
C PHE A 169 32.40 12.33 4.27
N LEU A 170 33.23 13.14 3.62
CA LEU A 170 34.59 12.77 3.21
C LEU A 170 35.49 12.50 4.41
N SER A 171 35.40 13.33 5.44
CA SER A 171 36.11 13.14 6.71
C SER A 171 35.70 11.83 7.41
N TRP A 172 34.40 11.57 7.49
CA TRP A 172 33.87 10.31 8.02
C TRP A 172 34.33 9.11 7.19
N HIS A 173 34.29 9.21 5.87
CA HIS A 173 34.66 8.14 4.94
C HIS A 173 36.12 7.73 5.13
N GLU A 174 37.03 8.70 5.17
CA GLU A 174 38.46 8.46 5.36
C GLU A 174 38.76 7.88 6.75
N THR A 175 38.19 8.46 7.80
CA THR A 175 38.33 7.93 9.17
C THR A 175 37.83 6.50 9.28
N THR A 176 36.69 6.20 8.66
CA THR A 176 36.09 4.86 8.63
C THR A 176 36.97 3.88 7.85
N LYS A 177 37.52 4.28 6.70
CA LYS A 177 38.47 3.48 5.91
C LYS A 177 39.65 3.05 6.77
N ASN A 178 40.29 4.00 7.46
CA ASN A 178 41.44 3.73 8.31
C ASN A 178 41.10 2.78 9.47
N ALA A 179 39.92 2.95 10.10
CA ALA A 179 39.45 2.04 11.14
C ALA A 179 39.16 0.62 10.60
N ILE A 180 38.66 0.50 9.36
CA ILE A 180 38.42 -0.80 8.71
C ILE A 180 39.74 -1.54 8.46
N GLU A 181 40.82 -0.82 8.10
CA GLU A 181 42.12 -1.44 7.86
C GLU A 181 42.66 -2.18 9.09
N LEU A 182 42.35 -1.69 10.29
CA LEU A 182 42.72 -2.29 11.58
C LEU A 182 41.88 -3.53 11.95
N THR A 183 40.83 -3.85 11.19
CA THR A 183 39.98 -5.02 11.45
C THR A 183 40.74 -6.31 11.13
N LYS A 184 41.01 -7.13 12.15
CA LYS A 184 41.78 -8.38 12.03
C LYS A 184 41.10 -9.45 11.17
N HIS A 185 39.80 -9.65 11.33
CA HIS A 185 39.08 -10.74 10.66
C HIS A 185 38.85 -10.40 9.17
N PRO A 186 39.41 -11.18 8.21
CA PRO A 186 39.38 -10.82 6.79
C PRO A 186 37.97 -10.65 6.21
N GLN A 187 37.02 -11.52 6.60
CA GLN A 187 35.64 -11.45 6.11
C GLN A 187 34.91 -10.20 6.64
N HIS A 188 35.16 -9.81 7.89
CA HIS A 188 34.55 -8.59 8.46
C HIS A 188 35.15 -7.35 7.81
N LYS A 189 36.47 -7.34 7.57
CA LYS A 189 37.15 -6.28 6.83
C LYS A 189 36.55 -6.13 5.43
N LYS A 190 36.40 -7.22 4.68
CA LYS A 190 35.75 -7.22 3.36
C LYS A 190 34.33 -6.66 3.41
N ALA A 191 33.49 -7.16 4.32
CA ALA A 191 32.11 -6.70 4.45
C ALA A 191 32.01 -5.19 4.77
N LYS A 192 32.86 -4.69 5.67
CA LYS A 192 32.90 -3.25 5.99
C LYS A 192 33.39 -2.41 4.80
N LYS A 193 34.42 -2.86 4.07
CA LYS A 193 34.86 -2.19 2.82
C LYS A 193 33.75 -2.11 1.79
N SER A 194 33.01 -3.21 1.60
CA SER A 194 31.86 -3.22 0.69
C SER A 194 30.78 -2.22 1.09
N TRP A 195 30.45 -2.10 2.38
CA TRP A 195 29.49 -1.10 2.86
C TRP A 195 29.99 0.34 2.71
N LEU A 196 31.28 0.58 2.93
CA LEU A 196 31.88 1.89 2.72
C LEU A 196 31.78 2.30 1.24
N TRP A 197 32.12 1.39 0.33
CA TRP A 197 31.99 1.60 -1.11
C TRP A 197 30.53 1.84 -1.55
N VAL A 198 29.56 1.06 -1.03
CA VAL A 198 28.13 1.29 -1.32
C VAL A 198 27.70 2.68 -0.85
N SER A 199 28.18 3.14 0.31
CA SER A 199 27.87 4.47 0.84
C SER A 199 28.40 5.57 -0.08
N ALA A 200 29.63 5.42 -0.57
CA ALA A 200 30.22 6.33 -1.55
C ALA A 200 29.44 6.37 -2.86
N MET A 201 29.05 5.22 -3.40
CA MET A 201 28.20 5.13 -4.60
C MET A 201 26.84 5.80 -4.39
N CYS A 202 26.23 5.68 -3.20
CA CYS A 202 24.96 6.34 -2.90
C CYS A 202 25.11 7.87 -2.92
N VAL A 203 26.22 8.42 -2.40
CA VAL A 203 26.51 9.86 -2.46
C VAL A 203 26.80 10.31 -3.90
N LEU A 204 27.61 9.54 -4.64
CA LEU A 204 28.00 9.87 -6.00
C LEU A 204 26.82 9.96 -6.96
N TYR A 205 25.82 9.08 -6.84
CA TYR A 205 24.66 9.05 -7.75
C TYR A 205 23.36 9.58 -7.13
N GLY A 206 23.33 9.89 -5.83
CA GLY A 206 22.09 10.23 -5.13
C GLY A 206 21.07 9.08 -5.11
N LEU A 207 21.56 7.84 -5.06
CA LEU A 207 20.75 6.62 -5.16
C LEU A 207 20.66 5.88 -3.82
N ARG A 208 19.59 5.09 -3.64
CA ARG A 208 19.46 4.20 -2.48
C ARG A 208 20.40 3.00 -2.61
N PRO A 209 20.83 2.36 -1.51
CA PRO A 209 21.62 1.12 -1.56
C PRO A 209 20.98 0.03 -2.42
N SER A 210 19.64 -0.08 -2.37
CA SER A 210 18.91 -1.04 -3.21
C SER A 210 19.03 -0.74 -4.71
N GLU A 211 19.13 0.54 -5.10
CA GLU A 211 19.31 0.93 -6.49
C GLU A 211 20.74 0.60 -6.95
N ILE A 212 21.75 0.86 -6.12
CA ILE A 212 23.13 0.40 -6.39
C ILE A 212 23.16 -1.13 -6.55
N ALA A 213 22.47 -1.87 -5.68
CA ALA A 213 22.38 -3.34 -5.78
C ALA A 213 21.60 -3.87 -7.00
N ALA A 214 20.83 -3.02 -7.68
CA ALA A 214 20.11 -3.34 -8.92
C ALA A 214 20.86 -2.86 -10.18
N ALA A 215 22.03 -2.26 -10.02
CA ALA A 215 22.84 -1.82 -11.15
C ALA A 215 23.40 -3.02 -11.93
N GLN A 216 23.29 -2.95 -13.25
CA GLN A 216 23.62 -4.04 -14.16
C GLN A 216 25.07 -3.99 -14.64
N ASN A 217 25.71 -2.81 -14.55
CA ASN A 217 27.05 -2.60 -15.09
C ASN A 217 28.11 -2.22 -14.03
N LEU A 218 28.02 -2.78 -12.81
CA LEU A 218 29.04 -2.49 -11.78
C LEU A 218 30.42 -3.05 -12.12
N ALA A 219 30.47 -4.35 -12.43
CA ALA A 219 31.72 -5.09 -12.67
C ALA A 219 31.88 -5.57 -14.11
N THR A 220 30.79 -5.64 -14.87
CA THR A 220 30.76 -6.10 -16.26
C THR A 220 29.98 -5.10 -17.10
N PRO A 221 30.30 -4.90 -18.39
CA PRO A 221 29.52 -4.04 -19.26
C PRO A 221 28.11 -4.61 -19.50
N VAL A 222 27.18 -3.76 -19.93
CA VAL A 222 25.84 -4.17 -20.38
C VAL A 222 25.50 -3.51 -21.70
N THR A 223 24.92 -4.25 -22.63
CA THR A 223 24.46 -3.74 -23.92
C THR A 223 22.95 -3.61 -23.92
N ILE A 224 22.45 -2.42 -24.25
CA ILE A 224 21.02 -2.11 -24.38
C ILE A 224 20.84 -1.36 -25.69
N ASP A 225 19.91 -1.83 -26.53
CA ASP A 225 19.56 -1.20 -27.81
C ASP A 225 20.78 -0.88 -28.70
N GLY A 226 21.76 -1.78 -28.71
CA GLY A 226 23.00 -1.65 -29.49
C GLY A 226 24.08 -0.77 -28.88
N TYR A 227 23.81 -0.06 -27.78
CA TYR A 227 24.80 0.72 -27.05
C TYR A 227 25.38 -0.09 -25.88
N THR A 228 26.70 -0.10 -25.73
CA THR A 228 27.39 -0.81 -24.65
C THR A 228 27.83 0.15 -23.55
N PHE A 229 27.17 0.06 -22.39
CA PHE A 229 27.57 0.76 -21.19
C PHE A 229 28.73 0.01 -20.54
N LYS A 230 29.88 0.68 -20.40
CA LYS A 230 31.07 0.12 -19.75
C LYS A 230 30.82 -0.18 -18.27
N ALA A 231 31.62 -1.07 -17.71
CA ALA A 231 31.57 -1.35 -16.28
C ALA A 231 32.01 -0.13 -15.47
N ILE A 232 31.49 0.07 -14.25
CA ILE A 232 31.88 1.19 -13.38
C ILE A 232 33.33 1.08 -12.93
N ASN A 233 33.82 -0.14 -12.70
CA ASN A 233 35.20 -0.41 -12.34
C ASN A 233 36.19 -0.37 -13.53
N ASP A 234 35.72 -0.10 -14.76
CA ASP A 234 36.59 0.04 -15.93
C ASP A 234 37.29 1.41 -15.91
N PRO A 235 38.63 1.49 -15.83
CA PRO A 235 39.37 2.76 -15.83
C PRO A 235 39.12 3.62 -17.08
N SER A 236 38.74 3.00 -18.20
CA SER A 236 38.41 3.69 -19.44
C SER A 236 36.98 4.26 -19.48
N ASN A 237 36.16 3.99 -18.46
CA ASN A 237 34.79 4.48 -18.34
C ASN A 237 34.77 5.89 -17.75
N LYS A 238 35.02 6.91 -18.59
CA LYS A 238 35.01 8.31 -18.18
C LYS A 238 33.61 8.82 -17.84
N GLU A 239 32.55 8.28 -18.43
CA GLU A 239 31.19 8.78 -18.24
C GLU A 239 30.54 8.26 -16.96
N MET A 240 30.97 7.09 -16.47
CA MET A 240 30.45 6.48 -15.24
C MET A 240 28.91 6.34 -15.27
N LEU A 241 28.33 6.02 -16.42
CA LEU A 241 26.89 5.82 -16.53
C LEU A 241 26.50 4.53 -15.81
N LEU A 242 25.50 4.61 -14.93
CA LEU A 242 25.01 3.47 -14.15
C LEU A 242 23.65 3.01 -14.69
N VAL A 243 23.55 1.77 -15.13
CA VAL A 243 22.32 1.19 -15.67
C VAL A 243 21.56 0.46 -14.57
N LEU A 244 20.34 0.89 -14.26
CA LEU A 244 19.52 0.26 -13.22
C LEU A 244 18.52 -0.74 -13.80
N GLY A 245 18.63 -2.00 -13.36
CA GLY A 245 17.63 -3.04 -13.61
C GLY A 245 16.37 -2.88 -12.75
N GLU A 246 15.41 -3.78 -12.91
CA GLU A 246 14.19 -3.80 -12.07
C GLU A 246 14.39 -4.49 -10.72
N PHE A 247 15.37 -5.38 -10.64
CA PHE A 247 15.61 -6.26 -9.51
C PHE A 247 17.04 -6.10 -9.00
N THR A 248 17.21 -6.21 -7.70
CA THR A 248 18.53 -6.41 -7.10
C THR A 248 19.05 -7.81 -7.43
N TYR A 249 20.37 -8.01 -7.28
CA TYR A 249 20.98 -9.34 -7.43
C TYR A 249 20.41 -10.42 -6.49
N PHE A 250 19.65 -10.04 -5.47
CA PHE A 250 18.97 -10.93 -4.52
C PHE A 250 17.43 -10.94 -4.70
N GLY A 251 16.94 -10.51 -5.85
CA GLY A 251 15.53 -10.68 -6.26
C GLY A 251 14.54 -9.64 -5.69
N ALA A 252 15.01 -8.59 -5.02
CA ALA A 252 14.12 -7.55 -4.53
C ALA A 252 13.85 -6.50 -5.62
N THR A 253 12.60 -6.07 -5.76
CA THR A 253 12.21 -5.04 -6.74
C THR A 253 12.60 -3.64 -6.25
N ILE A 254 13.14 -2.80 -7.13
CA ILE A 254 13.33 -1.37 -6.86
C ILE A 254 12.22 -0.51 -7.50
N LYS A 255 11.96 0.68 -6.94
CA LYS A 255 10.88 1.56 -7.41
C LYS A 255 11.20 2.32 -8.70
N THR A 256 12.48 2.45 -9.01
CA THR A 256 13.06 3.42 -9.94
C THR A 256 14.04 2.74 -10.91
N GLY A 257 13.77 1.49 -11.26
CA GLY A 257 14.57 0.74 -12.25
C GLY A 257 14.27 1.18 -13.69
N LYS A 258 14.88 0.47 -14.65
CA LYS A 258 14.75 0.72 -16.11
C LYS A 258 15.17 2.13 -16.52
N ARG A 259 16.30 2.58 -15.98
CA ARG A 259 16.85 3.90 -16.31
C ARG A 259 18.36 3.89 -16.27
N VAL A 260 18.95 4.83 -16.99
CA VAL A 260 20.36 5.18 -16.90
C VAL A 260 20.50 6.33 -15.89
N CYS A 261 21.47 6.24 -15.02
CA CYS A 261 21.79 7.25 -14.01
C CYS A 261 23.14 7.86 -14.31
N ILE A 262 23.19 9.18 -14.23
CA ILE A 262 24.41 9.99 -14.37
C ILE A 262 24.91 10.30 -12.95
N PRO A 263 26.21 10.23 -12.67
CA PRO A 263 26.74 10.65 -11.38
C PRO A 263 26.58 12.17 -11.20
N MET A 264 26.51 12.61 -9.94
CA MET A 264 26.44 14.03 -9.59
C MET A 264 27.68 14.79 -10.03
N VAL A 265 28.84 14.12 -10.06
CA VAL A 265 30.13 14.67 -10.45
C VAL A 265 31.04 13.56 -10.97
N VAL A 266 31.91 13.91 -11.91
CA VAL A 266 32.96 13.02 -12.44
C VAL A 266 34.32 13.71 -12.25
N ASP A 267 34.73 13.82 -10.99
CA ASP A 267 36.01 14.40 -10.60
C ASP A 267 36.96 13.29 -10.16
N GLU A 268 38.12 13.17 -10.81
CA GLU A 268 39.05 12.06 -10.56
C GLU A 268 39.60 12.07 -9.13
N GLU A 269 39.85 13.25 -8.56
CA GLU A 269 40.33 13.38 -7.19
C GLU A 269 39.30 12.83 -6.19
N LEU A 270 38.02 13.17 -6.38
CA LEU A 270 36.92 12.67 -5.57
C LEU A 270 36.71 11.16 -5.74
N LEU A 271 36.73 10.66 -6.98
CA LEU A 271 36.59 9.22 -7.25
C LEU A 271 37.70 8.41 -6.58
N ASN A 272 38.93 8.92 -6.59
CA ASN A 272 40.08 8.33 -5.92
C ASN A 272 39.93 8.38 -4.39
N LYS A 273 39.53 9.52 -3.82
CA LYS A 273 39.25 9.67 -2.37
C LYS A 273 38.19 8.67 -1.89
N LEU A 274 37.17 8.43 -2.72
CA LEU A 274 36.08 7.51 -2.43
C LEU A 274 36.39 6.03 -2.74
N ASN A 275 37.54 5.73 -3.36
CA ASN A 275 37.92 4.40 -3.87
C ASN A 275 36.80 3.76 -4.72
N ILE A 276 36.20 4.53 -5.63
CA ILE A 276 35.14 4.02 -6.51
C ILE A 276 35.72 3.06 -7.56
N ARG A 277 36.92 3.34 -8.04
CA ARG A 277 37.69 2.56 -9.02
C ARG A 277 38.85 1.86 -8.33
#